data_AF-A0A8J5JFZ1-F1
#
_entry.id   AF-A0A8J5JFZ1-F1
#
_cell.length_a   1.000
_cell.length_b   1.000
_cell.length_c   1.000
_cell.angle_alpha   90.00
_cell.angle_beta   90.00
_cell.angle_gamma   90.00
#
_symmetry.space_group_name_H-M   'P 1'
#
loop_
_entity.id
_entity.type
_entity.pdbx_description
1 polymer ?
#
loop_
_entity_poly.entity_id
_entity_poly.type
_entity_poly.pdbx_seq_one_letter_code
_entity_poly.pdbx_strand_id
1 'polypeptide(L)'
;MLVQATPTITIREPNHTLGQTFPGKPHVCNMTVSRALDGKLITLKQVHNVPANHNSEDVKAARVALAQYMCEDGIHQHRVYVDKTGYNLYTCRTYGRAPRGQCINRIVAGQRGSNVTLVAAIYKFM
;
A
#
# COMPACT_ATOMS: atom_id res chain seq x y z
N MET A 1 -8.69 16.12 -10.25
CA MET A 1 -9.25 16.36 -8.90
C MET A 1 -8.20 15.96 -7.86
N LEU A 2 -7.93 16.76 -6.82
CA LEU A 2 -6.81 16.53 -5.85
C LEU A 2 -6.71 15.09 -5.31
N VAL A 3 -7.84 14.47 -5.01
CA VAL A 3 -7.92 13.09 -4.50
C VAL A 3 -7.42 12.05 -5.52
N GLN A 4 -7.44 12.34 -6.83
CA GLN A 4 -6.90 11.44 -7.85
C GLN A 4 -5.37 11.57 -8.01
N ALA A 5 -4.82 12.78 -7.81
CA ALA A 5 -3.39 13.02 -7.92
C ALA A 5 -2.63 12.54 -6.67
N THR A 6 -3.23 12.70 -5.49
CA THR A 6 -2.68 12.27 -4.20
C THR A 6 -3.75 11.57 -3.37
N PRO A 7 -3.99 10.26 -3.58
CA PRO A 7 -5.11 9.56 -2.98
C PRO A 7 -5.03 9.42 -1.45
N THR A 8 -3.86 9.63 -0.85
CA THR A 8 -3.65 9.54 0.60
C THR A 8 -3.86 10.85 1.36
N ILE A 9 -4.37 11.91 0.72
CA ILE A 9 -4.67 13.17 1.42
C ILE A 9 -5.84 13.00 2.39
N THR A 10 -5.78 13.75 3.50
CA THR A 10 -6.90 13.94 4.42
C THR A 10 -8.09 14.57 3.73
N ILE A 11 -9.27 14.49 4.34
CA ILE A 11 -10.43 15.29 3.89
C ILE A 11 -10.22 16.81 4.11
N ARG A 12 -9.34 17.17 5.05
CA ARG A 12 -9.03 18.56 5.41
C ARG A 12 -8.28 19.27 4.30
N GLU A 13 -7.34 18.59 3.65
CA GLU A 13 -6.53 19.16 2.56
C GLU A 13 -7.38 19.57 1.35
N PRO A 14 -8.25 18.71 0.75
CA PRO A 14 -9.22 19.13 -0.28
C PRO A 14 -10.11 20.26 0.18
N ASN A 15 -10.56 20.26 1.44
CA ASN A 15 -11.43 21.32 1.95
C ASN A 15 -10.68 22.67 2.05
N HIS A 16 -9.43 22.63 2.52
CA HIS A 16 -8.54 23.79 2.56
C HIS A 16 -8.26 24.32 1.15
N THR A 17 -7.92 23.44 0.20
CA THR A 17 -7.70 23.85 -1.19
C THR A 17 -8.96 24.43 -1.81
N LEU A 18 -10.14 23.84 -1.56
CA LEU A 18 -11.41 24.43 -2.00
C LEU A 18 -11.60 25.85 -1.45
N GLY A 19 -11.24 26.09 -0.18
CA GLY A 19 -11.24 27.44 0.42
C GLY A 19 -10.32 28.42 -0.30
N GLN A 20 -9.10 27.99 -0.61
CA GLN A 20 -8.12 28.82 -1.32
C GLN A 20 -8.52 29.11 -2.78
N THR A 21 -9.07 28.13 -3.50
CA THR A 21 -9.48 28.28 -4.90
C THR A 21 -10.71 29.17 -5.04
N PHE A 22 -11.59 29.21 -4.04
CA PHE A 22 -12.85 29.95 -4.08
C PHE A 22 -13.03 30.80 -2.80
N PRO A 23 -12.32 31.94 -2.67
CA PRO A 23 -12.28 32.72 -1.43
C PRO A 23 -13.63 33.34 -1.01
N GLY A 24 -14.57 33.51 -1.95
CA GLY A 24 -15.91 34.06 -1.67
C GLY A 24 -16.99 33.02 -1.34
N LYS A 25 -16.65 31.73 -1.27
CA LYS A 25 -17.65 30.69 -1.01
C LYS A 25 -18.00 30.59 0.49
N PRO A 26 -19.22 30.15 0.83
CA PRO A 26 -19.56 29.86 2.22
C PRO A 26 -18.66 28.77 2.82
N HIS A 27 -18.49 28.81 4.14
CA HIS A 27 -17.71 27.80 4.85
C HIS A 27 -18.26 26.39 4.58
N VAL A 28 -17.37 25.47 4.18
CA VAL A 28 -17.72 24.08 3.88
C VAL A 28 -17.10 23.21 4.96
N CYS A 29 -17.92 22.39 5.63
CA CYS A 29 -17.40 21.44 6.60
C CYS A 29 -16.82 20.20 5.91
N ASN A 30 -15.90 19.50 6.60
CA ASN A 30 -15.27 18.29 6.07
C ASN A 30 -16.29 17.20 5.68
N MET A 31 -17.43 17.14 6.39
CA MET A 31 -18.50 16.19 6.09
C MET A 31 -19.16 16.46 4.74
N THR A 32 -19.35 17.73 4.37
CA THR A 32 -19.88 18.11 3.06
C THR A 32 -18.94 17.66 1.94
N VAL A 33 -17.64 17.87 2.09
CA VAL A 33 -16.64 17.34 1.15
C VAL A 33 -16.71 15.81 1.10
N SER A 34 -16.77 15.13 2.25
CA SER A 34 -16.84 13.67 2.30
C SER A 34 -18.07 13.12 1.57
N ARG A 35 -19.25 13.71 1.77
CA ARG A 35 -20.49 13.33 1.08
C ARG A 35 -20.43 13.61 -0.42
N ALA A 36 -19.82 14.73 -0.83
CA ALA A 36 -19.62 15.03 -2.24
C ALA A 36 -18.67 14.02 -2.93
N LEU A 37 -17.65 13.54 -2.22
CA LEU A 37 -16.77 12.46 -2.70
C LEU A 37 -17.53 11.14 -2.81
N ASP A 38 -18.34 10.82 -1.81
CA ASP A 38 -19.14 9.60 -1.77
C ASP A 38 -20.18 9.56 -2.90
N GLY A 39 -20.88 10.67 -3.16
CA GLY A 39 -21.79 10.82 -4.30
C GLY A 39 -21.10 10.72 -5.67
N LYS A 40 -19.77 10.88 -5.72
CA LYS A 40 -18.93 10.64 -6.90
C LYS A 40 -18.32 9.23 -6.93
N LEU A 41 -18.75 8.33 -6.04
CA LEU A 41 -18.24 6.98 -5.87
C LEU A 41 -16.74 6.95 -5.53
N ILE A 42 -16.22 7.99 -4.86
CA ILE A 42 -14.84 8.06 -4.38
C ILE A 42 -14.82 7.70 -2.89
N THR A 43 -14.53 6.43 -2.62
CA THR A 43 -14.62 5.84 -1.28
C THR A 43 -13.26 5.73 -0.61
N LEU A 44 -13.26 5.59 0.71
CA LEU A 44 -12.05 5.29 1.47
C LEU A 44 -11.61 3.84 1.19
N LYS A 45 -10.32 3.63 0.94
CA LYS A 45 -9.73 2.32 0.64
C LYS A 45 -8.39 2.17 1.33
N GLN A 46 -8.06 0.93 1.65
CA GLN A 46 -6.74 0.59 2.14
C GLN A 46 -5.69 0.80 1.05
N VAL A 47 -4.54 1.35 1.44
CA VAL A 47 -3.40 1.58 0.56
C VAL A 47 -2.51 0.36 0.61
N HIS A 48 -2.24 -0.24 -0.55
CA HIS A 48 -1.31 -1.34 -0.69
C HIS A 48 0.08 -0.81 -1.02
N ASN A 49 1.04 -1.11 -0.14
CA ASN A 49 2.45 -0.78 -0.40
C ASN A 49 3.02 -1.86 -1.32
N VAL A 50 3.52 -1.46 -2.49
CA VAL A 50 4.14 -2.34 -3.47
C VAL A 50 5.64 -2.00 -3.54
N PRO A 51 6.56 -2.93 -3.23
CA PRO A 51 7.97 -2.67 -3.42
C PRO A 51 8.28 -2.45 -4.90
N ALA A 52 9.09 -1.45 -5.22
CA ALA A 52 9.34 -1.03 -6.61
C ALA A 52 9.78 -2.18 -7.53
N ASN A 53 10.62 -3.08 -7.03
CA ASN A 53 11.20 -4.17 -7.82
C ASN A 53 10.35 -5.45 -7.80
N HIS A 54 9.26 -5.51 -7.01
CA HIS A 54 8.52 -6.76 -6.78
C HIS A 54 7.86 -7.34 -8.04
N ASN A 55 7.55 -6.46 -9.00
CA ASN A 55 6.84 -6.80 -10.23
C ASN A 55 7.70 -6.55 -11.48
N SER A 56 9.03 -6.44 -11.35
CA SER A 56 9.90 -6.42 -12.53
C SER A 56 9.83 -7.77 -13.27
N GLU A 57 10.05 -7.75 -14.58
CA GLU A 57 9.99 -8.96 -15.41
C GLU A 57 11.01 -10.00 -14.95
N ASP A 58 12.21 -9.58 -14.57
CA ASP A 58 13.24 -10.49 -14.05
C ASP A 58 12.80 -11.21 -12.76
N VAL A 59 12.16 -10.49 -11.83
CA VAL A 59 11.66 -11.07 -10.57
C VAL A 59 10.48 -12.03 -10.83
N LYS A 60 9.62 -11.72 -11.81
CA LYS A 60 8.55 -12.64 -12.22
C LYS A 60 9.14 -13.91 -12.83
N ALA A 61 10.10 -13.79 -13.75
CA ALA A 61 10.77 -14.94 -14.37
C ALA A 61 11.44 -15.83 -13.34
N ALA A 62 12.18 -15.24 -12.38
CA ALA A 62 12.81 -15.98 -11.29
C ALA A 62 11.80 -16.75 -10.41
N ARG A 63 10.62 -16.16 -10.14
CA ARG A 63 9.55 -16.84 -9.39
C ARG A 63 8.97 -18.03 -10.14
N VAL A 64 8.78 -17.90 -11.45
CA VAL A 64 8.30 -19.02 -12.29
C VAL A 64 9.29 -20.18 -12.24
N ALA A 65 10.58 -19.89 -12.45
CA ALA A 65 11.63 -20.91 -12.40
C ALA A 65 11.69 -21.60 -11.01
N LEU A 66 11.62 -20.82 -9.93
CA LEU A 66 11.59 -21.37 -8.57
C LEU A 66 10.36 -22.26 -8.32
N ALA A 67 9.19 -21.83 -8.78
CA ALA A 67 7.95 -22.58 -8.61
C ALA A 67 7.99 -23.93 -9.38
N GLN A 68 8.51 -23.91 -10.61
CA GLN A 68 8.73 -25.13 -11.41
C GLN A 68 9.65 -26.11 -10.68
N TYR A 69 10.81 -25.64 -10.23
CA TYR A 69 11.75 -26.44 -9.42
C TYR A 69 11.09 -27.05 -8.17
N MET A 70 10.33 -26.24 -7.42
CA MET A 70 9.63 -26.72 -6.21
C MET A 70 8.56 -27.78 -6.48
N CYS A 71 7.88 -27.69 -7.64
CA CYS A 71 6.87 -28.66 -8.06
C CYS A 71 7.48 -29.97 -8.57
N GLU A 72 8.64 -29.92 -9.24
CA GLU A 72 9.28 -31.08 -9.87
C GLU A 72 10.09 -31.93 -8.87
N ASP A 73 10.95 -31.32 -8.06
CA ASP A 73 11.88 -32.05 -7.17
C ASP A 73 11.31 -32.38 -5.78
N GLY A 74 10.14 -31.82 -5.44
CA GLY A 74 9.46 -32.06 -4.17
C GLY A 74 10.13 -31.38 -2.97
N ILE A 75 9.32 -30.73 -2.14
CA ILE A 75 9.74 -30.16 -0.87
C ILE A 75 10.08 -31.31 0.09
N HIS A 76 11.36 -31.64 0.27
CA HIS A 76 11.80 -32.65 1.24
C HIS A 76 11.31 -32.32 2.66
N GLN A 77 11.05 -33.36 3.46
CA GLN A 77 10.44 -33.28 4.79
C GLN A 77 11.28 -32.53 5.85
N HIS A 78 12.53 -32.16 5.53
CA HIS A 78 13.47 -31.52 6.47
C HIS A 78 14.09 -30.23 5.88
N ARG A 79 13.30 -29.16 5.78
CA ARG A 79 13.80 -27.82 5.41
C ARG A 79 13.67 -26.85 6.57
N VAL A 80 14.74 -26.07 6.78
CA VAL A 80 14.74 -24.90 7.65
C VAL A 80 14.53 -23.68 6.74
N TYR A 81 13.41 -22.99 6.92
CA TYR A 81 13.13 -21.73 6.25
C TYR A 81 13.69 -20.60 7.09
N VAL A 82 14.65 -19.86 6.53
CA VAL A 82 15.24 -18.69 7.19
C VAL A 82 14.75 -17.47 6.45
N ASP A 83 14.18 -16.51 7.19
CA ASP A 83 13.79 -15.23 6.63
C ASP A 83 14.21 -14.07 7.55
N LYS A 84 14.40 -12.91 6.92
CA LYS A 84 14.70 -11.65 7.57
C LYS A 84 13.60 -10.66 7.21
N THR A 85 12.82 -10.26 8.21
CA THR A 85 11.78 -9.23 8.04
C THR A 85 12.13 -7.99 8.84
N GLY A 86 11.91 -6.82 8.24
CA GLY A 86 12.12 -5.53 8.90
C GLY A 86 10.79 -4.92 9.34
N TYR A 87 10.63 -4.69 10.63
CA TYR A 87 9.51 -3.95 11.21
C TYR A 87 9.81 -2.47 11.21
N ASN A 88 9.16 -1.79 10.27
CA ASN A 88 9.31 -0.35 10.14
C ASN A 88 8.46 0.39 11.18
N LEU A 89 9.10 1.16 12.07
CA LEU A 89 8.41 2.01 13.05
C LEU A 89 7.87 3.31 12.44
N TYR A 90 8.20 3.60 11.19
CA TYR A 90 7.65 4.72 10.45
C TYR A 90 6.15 4.56 10.22
N THR A 91 5.39 5.52 10.71
CA THR A 91 3.95 5.61 10.48
C THR A 91 3.67 6.31 9.15
N CYS A 92 2.80 5.71 8.36
CA CYS A 92 2.28 6.32 7.14
C CYS A 92 0.76 6.13 7.07
N ARG A 93 0.09 6.95 6.26
CA ARG A 93 -1.36 6.76 6.04
C ARG A 93 -1.61 5.41 5.39
N THR A 94 -2.43 4.60 6.04
CA THR A 94 -2.87 3.26 5.60
C THR A 94 -4.14 3.31 4.76
N TYR A 95 -4.84 4.44 4.77
CA TYR A 95 -6.05 4.67 3.99
C TYR A 95 -5.91 5.89 3.09
N GLY A 96 -6.49 5.78 1.90
CA GLY A 96 -6.67 6.86 0.95
C GLY A 96 -8.07 6.82 0.35
N ARG A 97 -8.35 7.67 -0.62
CA ARG A 97 -9.63 7.70 -1.34
C ARG A 97 -9.41 7.47 -2.83
N ALA A 98 -10.24 6.61 -3.42
CA ALA A 98 -10.20 6.32 -4.85
C ALA A 98 -11.60 5.96 -5.39
N PRO A 99 -11.84 6.15 -6.71
CA PRO A 99 -13.08 5.71 -7.35
C PRO A 99 -13.35 4.22 -7.09
N ARG A 100 -14.63 3.84 -6.92
CA ARG A 100 -15.05 2.44 -6.79
C ARG A 100 -14.48 1.60 -7.93
N GLY A 101 -13.99 0.39 -7.61
CA GLY A 101 -13.30 -0.49 -8.57
C GLY A 101 -11.78 -0.24 -8.72
N GLN A 102 -11.23 0.89 -8.27
CA GLN A 102 -9.79 1.16 -8.36
C GLN A 102 -9.03 0.91 -7.04
N CYS A 103 -7.91 0.19 -7.10
CA CYS A 103 -7.03 0.00 -5.95
C CYS A 103 -6.10 1.20 -5.76
N ILE A 104 -5.65 1.45 -4.52
CA ILE A 104 -4.62 2.46 -4.24
C ILE A 104 -3.32 1.71 -3.97
N ASN A 105 -2.41 1.75 -4.94
CA ASN A 105 -1.08 1.20 -4.79
C ASN A 105 -0.09 2.34 -4.56
N ARG A 106 0.76 2.19 -3.55
CA ARG A 106 1.86 3.10 -3.26
C ARG A 106 3.17 2.36 -3.48
N ILE A 107 3.93 2.83 -4.46
CA ILE A 107 5.27 2.30 -4.70
C ILE A 107 6.16 2.75 -3.53
N VAL A 108 6.82 1.81 -2.89
CA VAL A 108 7.76 2.07 -1.80
C VAL A 108 9.15 1.62 -2.21
N ALA A 109 10.14 2.49 -1.98
CA ALA A 109 11.54 2.23 -2.33
C ALA A 109 12.29 1.37 -1.28
N GLY A 110 11.60 0.84 -0.28
CA GLY A 110 12.19 0.05 0.81
C GLY A 110 11.77 0.54 2.19
N GLN A 111 12.66 0.40 3.16
CA GLN A 111 12.40 0.75 4.56
C GLN A 111 12.80 2.20 4.81
N ARG A 112 12.04 2.92 5.63
CA ARG A 112 12.26 4.35 5.97
C ARG A 112 12.14 4.53 7.46
N GLY A 113 13.05 5.27 8.08
CA GLY A 113 13.02 5.52 9.53
C GLY A 113 13.57 4.35 10.35
N SER A 114 13.44 4.45 11.68
CA SER A 114 13.94 3.43 12.61
C SER A 114 13.26 2.09 12.35
N ASN A 115 14.05 1.03 12.36
CA ASN A 115 13.59 -0.30 12.01
C ASN A 115 14.06 -1.33 13.03
N VAL A 116 13.20 -2.29 13.32
CA VAL A 116 13.56 -3.49 14.08
C VAL A 116 13.61 -4.65 13.10
N THR A 117 14.79 -5.22 12.92
CA THR A 117 14.96 -6.42 12.10
C THR A 117 14.69 -7.66 12.95
N LEU A 118 13.77 -8.50 12.48
CA LEU A 118 13.57 -9.85 12.97
C LEU A 118 14.21 -10.84 11.98
N VAL A 119 15.10 -11.70 12.49
CA VAL A 119 15.60 -12.85 11.75
C VAL A 119 15.05 -14.09 12.45
N ALA A 120 14.43 -14.98 11.68
CA ALA A 120 13.85 -16.21 12.21
C ALA A 120 14.17 -17.39 11.30
N ALA A 121 14.38 -18.53 11.93
CA ALA A 121 14.49 -19.82 11.27
C ALA A 121 13.33 -20.68 11.76
N ILE A 122 12.55 -21.23 10.83
CA ILE A 122 11.39 -22.06 11.12
C ILE A 122 11.59 -23.38 10.40
N TYR A 123 11.37 -24.47 11.11
CA TYR A 123 11.34 -25.81 10.54
C TYR A 123 10.08 -26.51 11.01
N LYS A 124 9.60 -27.46 10.21
CA LYS A 124 8.49 -28.31 10.61
C LYS A 124 9.07 -29.53 11.32
N PHE A 125 8.78 -29.70 12.60
CA PHE A 125 8.99 -30.97 13.30
C PHE A 125 7.82 -31.89 12.95
N MET A 126 8.10 -33.12 12.52
CA MET A 126 7.09 -34.12 12.15
C MET A 126 6.60 -34.89 13.37
#